data_AF-A0A6B3FY29-F1
#
_entry.id   AF-A0A6B3FY29-F1
#
_cell.length_a   1.000
_cell.length_b   1.000
_cell.length_c   1.000
_cell.angle_alpha   90.00
_cell.angle_beta   90.00
_cell.angle_gamma   90.00
#
_symmetry.space_group_name_H-M   'P 1'
#
loop_
_entity.id
_entity.type
_entity.pdbx_description
1 polymer ?
#
loop_
_entity_poly.entity_id
_entity_poly.type
_entity_poly.pdbx_seq_one_letter_code
_entity_poly.pdbx_strand_id
1 'polypeptide(L)'
;MSSAVLATLLGAAPAQAVERDHSKLQKAEYGTAERFVPKTRKIKDPTAAAAEKTRERAARKITWPSAESVTLDIPESGKQQAKADGVPVALSRPGAASGERALSPAPSTEAPEQAKLDVLDRKTTQRLGVEGLVFSVRRADGESASAALGATIDYSGFADAFGGNWSSRLRVVQLPECA
;
A
#
# COMPACT_ATOMS: atom_id res chain seq x y z
N MET A 1 50.08 -10.71 -79.88
CA MET A 1 50.20 -11.71 -78.80
C MET A 1 49.94 -10.98 -77.49
N SER A 2 48.65 -10.78 -77.19
CA SER A 2 47.91 -11.41 -76.08
C SER A 2 48.13 -10.69 -74.74
N SER A 3 47.33 -9.64 -74.53
CA SER A 3 47.05 -9.07 -73.22
C SER A 3 45.88 -9.83 -72.60
N ALA A 4 46.04 -10.30 -71.36
CA ALA A 4 44.93 -10.85 -70.57
C ALA A 4 44.59 -9.86 -69.46
N VAL A 5 43.35 -9.35 -69.46
CA VAL A 5 42.76 -8.56 -68.38
C VAL A 5 41.76 -9.47 -67.68
N LEU A 6 41.96 -9.71 -66.39
CA LEU A 6 41.09 -10.51 -65.53
C LEU A 6 40.23 -9.53 -64.71
N ALA A 7 38.97 -9.37 -65.09
CA ALA A 7 37.98 -8.62 -64.33
C ALA A 7 37.22 -9.61 -63.42
N THR A 8 37.50 -9.59 -62.12
CA THR A 8 36.70 -10.34 -61.13
C THR A 8 35.55 -9.46 -60.66
N LEU A 9 34.35 -9.80 -61.14
CA LEU A 9 33.08 -9.32 -60.61
C LEU A 9 32.91 -9.85 -59.18
N LEU A 10 32.58 -8.94 -58.25
CA LEU A 10 31.99 -9.24 -56.95
C LEU A 10 32.82 -10.16 -56.01
N GLY A 11 33.91 -9.61 -55.47
CA GLY A 11 34.55 -10.20 -54.29
C GLY A 11 33.65 -10.05 -53.07
N ALA A 12 32.93 -11.10 -52.70
CA ALA A 12 32.44 -11.25 -51.34
C ALA A 12 33.64 -11.17 -50.41
N ALA A 13 33.74 -10.09 -49.61
CA ALA A 13 34.72 -10.03 -48.54
C ALA A 13 34.53 -11.30 -47.69
N PRO A 14 35.59 -12.06 -47.36
CA PRO A 14 35.42 -13.17 -46.43
C PRO A 14 34.84 -12.56 -45.15
N ALA A 15 33.66 -13.02 -44.74
CA ALA A 15 33.14 -12.74 -43.42
C ALA A 15 34.20 -13.29 -42.46
N GLN A 16 35.07 -12.41 -41.97
CA GLN A 16 35.95 -12.79 -40.88
C GLN A 16 35.03 -13.03 -39.70
N ALA A 17 34.80 -14.31 -39.41
CA ALA A 17 34.26 -14.75 -38.14
C ALA A 17 35.29 -14.32 -37.09
N VAL A 18 35.16 -13.08 -36.60
CA VAL A 18 35.91 -12.62 -35.44
C VAL A 18 35.24 -13.30 -34.25
N GLU A 19 35.59 -14.56 -34.04
CA GLU A 19 35.22 -15.30 -32.85
C GLU A 19 35.98 -14.70 -31.69
N ARG A 20 35.41 -13.63 -31.12
CA ARG A 20 35.93 -13.01 -29.90
C ARG A 20 35.57 -13.94 -28.74
N ASP A 21 36.57 -14.69 -28.31
CA ASP A 21 36.56 -15.36 -27.01
C ASP A 21 36.44 -14.28 -25.92
N HIS A 22 35.21 -14.00 -25.50
CA HIS A 22 34.84 -12.95 -24.55
C HIS A 22 35.35 -13.25 -23.13
N SER A 23 35.92 -14.44 -22.92
CA SER A 23 36.63 -14.81 -21.69
C SER A 23 38.10 -14.39 -21.69
N LYS A 24 38.68 -14.06 -22.85
CA LYS A 24 40.09 -13.66 -22.97
C LYS A 24 40.21 -12.14 -22.99
N LEU A 25 40.94 -11.62 -21.99
CA LEU A 25 41.32 -10.22 -21.93
C LEU A 25 42.18 -9.86 -23.16
N GLN A 26 41.95 -8.67 -23.73
CA GLN A 26 42.80 -8.14 -24.79
C GLN A 26 44.24 -8.08 -24.27
N LYS A 27 45.17 -8.64 -25.05
CA LYS A 27 46.60 -8.59 -24.71
C LYS A 27 47.04 -7.13 -24.84
N ALA A 28 47.52 -6.53 -23.76
CA ALA A 28 47.99 -5.14 -23.79
C ALA A 28 49.16 -5.01 -24.77
N GLU A 29 49.12 -3.99 -25.63
CA GLU A 29 50.17 -3.69 -26.60
C GLU A 29 51.48 -3.28 -25.92
N TYR A 30 51.38 -2.71 -24.71
CA TYR A 30 52.49 -2.39 -23.83
C TYR A 30 52.13 -2.72 -22.37
N GLY A 31 53.03 -3.40 -21.66
CA GLY A 31 52.90 -3.73 -20.24
C GLY A 31 52.08 -4.99 -19.92
N THR A 32 51.99 -5.32 -18.62
CA THR A 32 51.16 -6.43 -18.13
C THR A 32 49.73 -5.95 -17.95
N ALA A 33 48.77 -6.56 -18.64
CA ALA A 33 47.35 -6.33 -18.39
C ALA A 33 46.97 -6.88 -17.01
N GLU A 34 46.93 -6.01 -16.00
CA GLU A 34 46.46 -6.39 -14.67
C GLU A 34 44.93 -6.27 -14.59
N ARG A 35 44.33 -7.12 -13.75
CA ARG A 35 42.89 -7.04 -13.48
C ARG A 35 42.59 -5.69 -12.85
N PHE A 36 41.74 -4.89 -13.51
CA PHE A 36 41.25 -3.64 -12.95
C PHE A 36 40.52 -3.93 -11.63
N VAL A 37 41.08 -3.44 -10.52
CA VAL A 37 40.41 -3.47 -9.21
C VAL A 37 39.83 -2.07 -8.97
N PRO A 38 38.51 -1.89 -9.14
CA PRO A 38 37.89 -0.60 -8.90
C PRO A 38 38.04 -0.23 -7.42
N LYS A 39 38.60 0.95 -7.14
CA LYS A 39 38.54 1.55 -5.81
C LYS A 39 37.13 2.12 -5.61
N THR A 40 36.24 1.34 -5.02
CA THR A 40 34.89 1.79 -4.70
C THR A 40 34.92 2.70 -3.47
N ARG A 41 34.34 3.90 -3.58
CA ARG A 41 34.05 4.75 -2.43
C ARG A 41 32.62 4.48 -1.98
N LYS A 42 32.42 4.19 -0.69
CA LYS A 42 31.08 4.10 -0.10
C LYS A 42 30.52 5.52 0.01
N ILE A 43 29.61 5.87 -0.89
CA ILE A 43 28.85 7.12 -0.83
C ILE A 43 27.58 6.84 -0.02
N LYS A 44 27.24 7.72 0.93
CA LYS A 44 25.96 7.67 1.62
C LYS A 44 24.87 8.14 0.66
N ASP A 45 24.25 7.21 -0.03
CA ASP A 45 23.19 7.49 -0.98
C ASP A 45 21.81 7.48 -0.28
N PRO A 46 21.12 8.63 -0.14
CA PRO A 46 19.79 8.67 0.44
C PRO A 46 18.75 7.91 -0.40
N THR A 47 18.99 7.70 -1.69
CA THR A 47 18.08 6.94 -2.57
C THR A 47 18.12 5.45 -2.29
N ALA A 48 19.26 4.91 -1.85
CA ALA A 48 19.38 3.53 -1.43
C ALA A 48 18.47 3.23 -0.21
N ALA A 49 18.50 4.12 0.79
CA ALA A 49 17.63 4.02 1.96
C ALA A 49 16.15 4.20 1.61
N ALA A 50 15.82 5.10 0.66
CA ALA A 50 14.44 5.25 0.18
C ALA A 50 13.95 4.01 -0.60
N ALA A 51 14.82 3.39 -1.41
CA ALA A 51 14.53 2.18 -2.15
C ALA A 51 14.32 0.96 -1.24
N GLU A 52 15.07 0.88 -0.13
CA GLU A 52 14.89 -0.13 0.91
C GLU A 52 13.52 0.03 1.60
N LYS A 53 13.19 1.23 2.08
CA LYS A 53 11.85 1.52 2.66
C LYS A 53 10.71 1.21 1.69
N THR A 54 10.89 1.50 0.41
CA THR A 54 9.89 1.20 -0.62
C THR A 54 9.71 -0.30 -0.79
N ARG A 55 10.81 -1.06 -0.82
CA ARG A 55 10.78 -2.54 -0.88
C ARG A 55 10.12 -3.16 0.35
N GLU A 56 10.47 -2.67 1.54
CA GLU A 56 9.84 -3.12 2.79
C GLU A 56 8.34 -2.89 2.79
N ARG A 57 7.90 -1.70 2.36
CA ARG A 57 6.47 -1.35 2.25
C ARG A 57 5.75 -2.23 1.22
N ALA A 58 6.37 -2.45 0.06
CA ALA A 58 5.80 -3.32 -0.99
C ALA A 58 5.73 -4.81 -0.57
N ALA A 59 6.61 -5.25 0.34
CA ALA A 59 6.60 -6.60 0.88
C ALA A 59 5.58 -6.81 2.02
N ARG A 60 4.91 -5.76 2.50
CA ARG A 60 3.92 -5.88 3.57
C ARG A 60 2.74 -6.71 3.10
N LYS A 61 2.37 -7.69 3.91
CA LYS A 61 1.16 -8.47 3.68
C LYS A 61 -0.05 -7.59 3.99
N ILE A 62 -0.95 -7.48 3.02
CA ILE A 62 -2.23 -6.80 3.16
C ILE A 62 -3.16 -7.71 3.96
N THR A 63 -3.68 -7.19 5.07
CA THR A 63 -4.63 -7.89 5.95
C THR A 63 -5.94 -7.12 5.96
N TRP A 64 -6.98 -7.75 5.42
CA TRP A 64 -8.34 -7.24 5.47
C TRP A 64 -9.06 -7.79 6.71
N PRO A 65 -10.02 -7.04 7.30
CA PRO A 65 -10.82 -7.54 8.40
C PRO A 65 -11.75 -8.67 7.94
N SER A 66 -11.99 -9.61 8.86
CA SER A 66 -13.07 -10.60 8.74
C SER A 66 -14.43 -9.97 9.06
N ALA A 67 -15.51 -10.65 8.68
CA ALA A 67 -16.83 -10.29 9.17
C ALA A 67 -16.89 -10.54 10.68
N GLU A 68 -17.27 -9.52 11.43
CA GLU A 68 -17.30 -9.58 12.89
C GLU A 68 -18.40 -8.67 13.44
N SER A 69 -19.08 -9.15 14.49
CA SER A 69 -20.13 -8.44 15.20
C SER A 69 -19.75 -8.38 16.67
N VAL A 70 -19.57 -7.18 17.20
CA VAL A 70 -19.15 -6.96 18.59
C VAL A 70 -20.01 -5.89 19.27
N THR A 71 -20.36 -6.11 20.52
CA THR A 71 -20.96 -5.07 21.37
C THR A 71 -19.86 -4.46 22.22
N LEU A 72 -19.80 -3.13 22.23
CA LEU A 72 -18.78 -2.35 22.92
C LEU A 72 -19.43 -1.43 23.95
N ASP A 73 -18.87 -1.44 25.16
CA ASP A 73 -19.17 -0.44 26.19
C ASP A 73 -18.42 0.86 25.87
N ILE A 74 -19.16 1.96 25.76
CA ILE A 74 -18.60 3.26 25.40
C ILE A 74 -18.06 3.94 26.66
N PRO A 75 -16.75 4.24 26.73
CA PRO A 75 -16.15 4.78 27.94
C PRO A 75 -16.70 6.17 28.24
N GLU A 76 -16.85 6.48 29.52
CA GLU A 76 -17.44 7.74 29.92
C GLU A 76 -16.52 8.95 29.65
N SER A 77 -15.22 8.70 29.70
CA SER A 77 -14.19 9.70 29.47
C SER A 77 -14.06 10.04 27.99
N GLY A 78 -14.27 11.31 27.64
CA GLY A 78 -14.17 11.83 26.28
C GLY A 78 -12.76 11.85 25.68
N LYS A 79 -11.80 11.07 26.19
CA LYS A 79 -10.51 10.82 25.52
C LYS A 79 -10.27 9.33 25.26
N GLN A 80 -11.09 8.46 25.83
CA GLN A 80 -10.96 7.03 25.71
C GLN A 80 -11.78 6.53 24.51
N GLN A 81 -11.33 5.41 23.96
CA GLN A 81 -11.96 4.75 22.83
C GLN A 81 -12.25 3.30 23.23
N ALA A 82 -13.45 2.82 22.93
CA ALA A 82 -13.79 1.41 22.96
C ALA A 82 -13.20 0.74 21.71
N LYS A 83 -12.49 -0.37 21.92
CA LYS A 83 -11.85 -1.15 20.85
C LYS A 83 -12.15 -2.63 21.06
N ALA A 84 -12.33 -3.35 19.96
CA ALA A 84 -12.37 -4.80 19.96
C ALA A 84 -11.15 -5.34 19.20
N ASP A 85 -10.62 -6.47 19.67
CA ASP A 85 -9.58 -7.20 18.93
C ASP A 85 -10.16 -7.70 17.60
N GLY A 86 -9.36 -7.66 16.53
CA GLY A 86 -9.81 -8.11 15.20
C GLY A 86 -10.59 -7.08 14.38
N VAL A 87 -11.09 -6.01 15.02
CA VAL A 87 -11.93 -4.99 14.37
C VAL A 87 -11.19 -3.66 14.17
N PRO A 88 -11.08 -3.14 12.93
CA PRO A 88 -10.33 -1.93 12.63
C PRO A 88 -11.10 -0.63 12.96
N VAL A 89 -12.14 -0.69 13.81
CA VAL A 89 -12.99 0.46 14.13
C VAL A 89 -13.04 0.62 15.65
N ALA A 90 -12.67 1.80 16.12
CA ALA A 90 -12.76 2.21 17.51
C ALA A 90 -13.89 3.22 17.68
N LEU A 91 -14.68 3.07 18.75
CA LEU A 91 -15.82 3.93 19.06
C LEU A 91 -15.51 4.84 20.24
N SER A 92 -16.04 6.06 20.24
CA SER A 92 -15.83 7.02 21.33
C SER A 92 -17.01 7.96 21.47
N ARG A 93 -17.08 8.72 22.57
CA ARG A 93 -18.02 9.84 22.66
C ARG A 93 -17.70 10.92 21.60
N PRO A 94 -18.70 11.71 21.15
CA PRO A 94 -18.48 12.83 20.23
C PRO A 94 -17.43 13.80 20.78
N GLY A 95 -16.56 14.33 19.91
CA GLY A 95 -15.50 15.27 20.31
C GLY A 95 -14.27 14.63 20.96
N ALA A 96 -14.31 13.32 21.28
CA ALA A 96 -13.16 12.56 21.75
C ALA A 96 -12.19 12.14 20.63
N ALA A 97 -12.68 12.14 19.39
CA ALA A 97 -11.88 11.76 18.24
C ALA A 97 -10.77 12.80 18.02
N SER A 98 -9.52 12.37 18.15
CA SER A 98 -8.32 13.17 17.87
C SER A 98 -8.06 13.41 16.37
N GLY A 99 -9.03 13.09 15.50
CA GLY A 99 -8.92 13.21 14.06
C GLY A 99 -9.36 14.58 13.54
N GLU A 100 -8.65 15.11 12.54
CA GLU A 100 -8.81 16.46 11.99
C GLU A 100 -10.11 16.70 11.19
N ARG A 101 -11.02 15.71 11.08
CA ARG A 101 -12.19 15.82 10.21
C ARG A 101 -13.47 15.23 10.80
N ALA A 102 -14.32 16.10 11.33
CA ALA A 102 -15.70 15.78 11.69
C ALA A 102 -16.58 15.71 10.43
N LEU A 103 -17.44 14.70 10.33
CA LEU A 103 -18.35 14.51 9.20
C LEU A 103 -19.66 15.30 9.37
N SER A 104 -20.08 15.54 10.62
CA SER A 104 -21.25 16.35 10.97
C SER A 104 -21.08 16.98 12.36
N PRO A 105 -21.62 18.18 12.61
CA PRO A 105 -21.81 18.69 13.97
C PRO A 105 -22.84 17.80 14.69
N ALA A 106 -22.48 17.26 15.85
CA ALA A 106 -23.38 16.42 16.65
C ALA A 106 -24.50 17.29 17.26
N PRO A 107 -25.79 17.03 16.96
CA PRO A 107 -26.92 17.77 17.54
C PRO A 107 -27.24 17.33 18.99
N SER A 108 -26.72 16.18 19.42
CA SER A 108 -26.92 15.60 20.74
C SER A 108 -25.60 15.46 21.48
N THR A 109 -25.53 15.96 22.71
CA THR A 109 -24.39 15.75 23.63
C THR A 109 -24.38 14.36 24.26
N GLU A 110 -25.45 13.61 24.08
CA GLU A 110 -25.65 12.29 24.68
C GLU A 110 -25.10 11.21 23.73
N ALA A 111 -24.20 10.41 24.29
CA ALA A 111 -23.59 9.26 23.62
C ALA A 111 -24.18 7.98 24.24
N PRO A 112 -24.40 6.93 23.45
CA PRO A 112 -24.95 5.68 23.98
C PRO A 112 -23.97 5.04 24.97
N GLU A 113 -24.49 4.32 25.96
CA GLU A 113 -23.65 3.54 26.89
C GLU A 113 -23.04 2.32 26.21
N GLN A 114 -23.80 1.69 25.30
CA GLN A 114 -23.39 0.54 24.53
C GLN A 114 -23.72 0.70 23.06
N ALA A 115 -22.79 0.27 22.20
CA ALA A 115 -23.00 0.23 20.76
C ALA A 115 -22.61 -1.14 20.21
N LYS A 116 -23.45 -1.67 19.32
CA LYS A 116 -23.12 -2.83 18.51
C LYS A 116 -22.52 -2.36 17.20
N LEU A 117 -21.37 -2.95 16.89
CA LEU A 117 -20.56 -2.73 15.70
C LEU A 117 -20.58 -4.00 14.86
N ASP A 118 -21.02 -3.90 13.62
CA ASP A 118 -21.00 -5.00 12.65
C ASP A 118 -20.07 -4.60 11.49
N VAL A 119 -19.00 -5.35 11.27
CA VAL A 119 -18.05 -5.16 10.16
C VAL A 119 -18.28 -6.25 9.12
N LEU A 120 -18.32 -5.86 7.84
CA LEU A 120 -18.49 -6.79 6.73
C LEU A 120 -17.14 -7.34 6.24
N ASP A 121 -17.16 -8.59 5.77
CA ASP A 121 -15.98 -9.18 5.14
C ASP A 121 -15.72 -8.60 3.75
N ARG A 122 -14.49 -8.82 3.27
CA ARG A 122 -14.05 -8.32 1.96
C ARG A 122 -14.90 -8.83 0.80
N LYS A 123 -15.40 -10.07 0.88
CA LYS A 123 -16.23 -10.67 -0.17
C LYS A 123 -17.58 -9.96 -0.26
N THR A 124 -18.16 -9.54 0.87
CA THR A 124 -19.41 -8.79 0.87
C THR A 124 -19.21 -7.36 0.40
N THR A 125 -18.14 -6.68 0.81
CA THR A 125 -17.87 -5.32 0.32
C THR A 125 -17.65 -5.28 -1.20
N GLN A 126 -16.97 -6.26 -1.76
CA GLN A 126 -16.81 -6.40 -3.22
C GLN A 126 -18.14 -6.60 -3.94
N ARG A 127 -19.07 -7.38 -3.38
CA ARG A 127 -20.42 -7.57 -3.96
C ARG A 127 -21.24 -6.27 -3.97
N LEU A 128 -21.00 -5.40 -3.00
CA LEU A 128 -21.60 -4.06 -2.93
C LEU A 128 -20.90 -3.04 -3.85
N GLY A 129 -19.86 -3.45 -4.59
CA GLY A 129 -19.05 -2.56 -5.42
C GLY A 129 -18.15 -1.62 -4.60
N VAL A 130 -17.93 -1.93 -3.32
CA VAL A 130 -17.12 -1.13 -2.41
C VAL A 130 -15.72 -1.71 -2.29
N GLU A 131 -14.75 -0.97 -2.83
CA GLU A 131 -13.32 -1.26 -2.71
C GLU A 131 -12.76 -0.70 -1.38
N GLY A 132 -13.23 -1.25 -0.25
CA GLY A 132 -12.85 -0.78 1.07
C GLY A 132 -13.53 -1.50 2.22
N LEU A 133 -13.62 -0.78 3.35
CA LEU A 133 -14.28 -1.21 4.59
C LEU A 133 -15.74 -0.76 4.60
N VAL A 134 -16.64 -1.65 4.98
CA VAL A 134 -18.04 -1.32 5.30
C VAL A 134 -18.33 -1.83 6.71
N PHE A 135 -18.89 -0.95 7.53
CA PHE A 135 -19.33 -1.28 8.88
C PHE A 135 -20.63 -0.55 9.19
N SER A 136 -21.38 -1.07 10.15
CA SER A 136 -22.55 -0.43 10.71
C SER A 136 -22.40 -0.31 12.23
N VAL A 137 -22.97 0.76 12.78
CA VAL A 137 -23.01 1.01 14.21
C VAL A 137 -24.44 1.29 14.61
N ARG A 138 -24.89 0.64 15.67
CA ARG A 138 -26.24 0.77 16.21
C ARG A 138 -26.18 0.75 17.73
N ARG A 139 -27.05 1.51 18.38
CA ARG A 139 -27.11 1.50 19.84
C ARG A 139 -27.54 0.13 20.36
N ALA A 140 -27.01 -0.26 21.52
CA ALA A 140 -27.25 -1.56 22.16
C ALA A 140 -27.62 -1.42 23.65
N ASP A 141 -27.84 -0.20 24.11
CA ASP A 141 -28.21 0.20 25.48
C ASP A 141 -29.72 0.13 25.77
N GLY A 142 -30.53 -0.36 24.83
CA GLY A 142 -31.97 -0.58 25.01
C GLY A 142 -32.84 0.66 24.83
N GLU A 143 -32.25 1.82 24.63
CA GLU A 143 -32.97 3.04 24.29
C GLU A 143 -33.26 3.16 22.78
N SER A 144 -34.13 4.10 22.39
CA SER A 144 -34.56 4.30 20.99
C SER A 144 -34.29 5.70 20.43
N ALA A 145 -33.86 6.64 21.27
CA ALA A 145 -33.50 8.00 20.82
C ALA A 145 -32.25 7.98 19.94
N SER A 146 -32.09 8.97 19.06
CA SER A 146 -30.84 9.16 18.33
C SER A 146 -29.76 9.68 19.27
N ALA A 147 -28.55 9.12 19.15
CA ALA A 147 -27.39 9.52 19.94
C ALA A 147 -26.18 9.73 19.01
N ALA A 148 -25.26 10.60 19.42
CA ALA A 148 -24.07 10.88 18.63
C ALA A 148 -22.89 10.03 19.11
N LEU A 149 -22.05 9.59 18.17
CA LEU A 149 -20.87 8.78 18.45
C LEU A 149 -19.70 9.20 17.55
N GLY A 150 -18.49 9.13 18.08
CA GLY A 150 -17.25 9.23 17.31
C GLY A 150 -16.78 7.84 16.85
N ALA A 151 -16.29 7.76 15.62
CA ALA A 151 -15.67 6.55 15.08
C ALA A 151 -14.27 6.87 14.53
N THR A 152 -13.30 6.03 14.90
CA THR A 152 -11.93 6.08 14.38
C THR A 152 -11.64 4.78 13.65
N ILE A 153 -11.12 4.86 12.43
CA ILE A 153 -10.85 3.69 11.59
C ILE A 153 -9.33 3.50 11.48
N ASP A 154 -8.83 2.37 11.97
CA ASP A 154 -7.45 1.94 11.76
C ASP A 154 -7.35 1.15 10.45
N TYR A 155 -6.87 1.82 9.41
CA TYR A 155 -6.69 1.21 8.09
C TYR A 155 -5.27 0.68 7.85
N SER A 156 -4.39 0.67 8.86
CA SER A 156 -2.97 0.33 8.70
C SER A 156 -2.73 -1.05 8.08
N GLY A 157 -3.57 -2.04 8.42
CA GLY A 157 -3.48 -3.41 7.90
C GLY A 157 -3.74 -3.54 6.40
N PHE A 158 -4.49 -2.60 5.81
CA PHE A 158 -4.82 -2.62 4.38
C PHE A 158 -4.40 -1.33 3.65
N ALA A 159 -3.68 -0.42 4.30
CA ALA A 159 -3.29 0.89 3.77
C ALA A 159 -2.53 0.86 2.44
N ASP A 160 -1.93 -0.29 2.09
CA ASP A 160 -1.13 -0.50 0.88
C ASP A 160 -1.81 -1.43 -0.14
N ALA A 161 -3.11 -1.73 0.04
CA ALA A 161 -3.83 -2.70 -0.79
C ALA A 161 -3.82 -2.41 -2.30
N PHE A 162 -3.85 -1.14 -2.70
CA PHE A 162 -3.94 -0.72 -4.11
C PHE A 162 -2.75 0.11 -4.59
N GLY A 163 -1.74 0.36 -3.74
CA GLY A 163 -0.58 1.20 -4.08
C GLY A 163 -0.94 2.67 -4.35
N GLY A 164 -0.05 3.43 -5.01
CA GLY A 164 -0.35 4.76 -5.57
C GLY A 164 -0.83 5.83 -4.58
N ASN A 165 -0.53 5.68 -3.28
CA ASN A 165 -1.07 6.53 -2.21
C ASN A 165 -2.61 6.53 -2.14
N TRP A 166 -3.27 5.41 -2.52
CA TRP A 166 -4.73 5.29 -2.55
C TRP A 166 -5.37 5.62 -1.19
N SER A 167 -4.72 5.24 -0.08
CA SER A 167 -5.20 5.46 1.28
C SER A 167 -5.38 6.94 1.63
N SER A 168 -4.61 7.85 1.00
CA SER A 168 -4.82 9.31 1.14
C SER A 168 -6.14 9.83 0.56
N ARG A 169 -6.82 9.00 -0.25
CA ARG A 169 -8.08 9.32 -0.92
C ARG A 169 -9.28 8.65 -0.26
N LEU A 170 -9.08 7.94 0.83
CA LEU A 170 -10.17 7.35 1.60
C LEU A 170 -11.14 8.45 2.07
N ARG A 171 -12.42 8.18 1.86
CA ARG A 171 -13.53 9.02 2.33
C ARG A 171 -14.48 8.12 3.10
N VAL A 172 -14.98 8.63 4.21
CA VAL A 172 -16.10 8.02 4.90
C VAL A 172 -17.37 8.58 4.28
N VAL A 173 -18.25 7.68 3.83
CA VAL A 173 -19.55 8.02 3.24
C VAL A 173 -20.62 7.24 3.99
N GLN A 174 -21.75 7.90 4.26
CA GLN A 174 -22.91 7.24 4.82
C GLN A 174 -23.70 6.59 3.69
N LEU A 175 -23.95 5.28 3.81
CA LEU A 175 -24.83 4.55 2.90
C LEU A 175 -26.29 4.78 3.30
N PRO A 176 -27.23 4.73 2.34
CA PRO A 176 -28.66 4.79 2.67
C PRO A 176 -29.08 3.56 3.47
N GLU A 177 -30.18 3.68 4.20
CA GLU A 177 -30.72 2.67 5.12
C GLU A 177 -31.05 1.30 4.46
N CYS A 178 -31.04 1.23 3.12
CA CYS A 178 -31.34 0.04 2.32
C CYS A 178 -30.24 -0.19 1.27
N ALA A 179 -29.07 -0.65 1.71
CA ALA A 179 -27.92 -1.02 0.86
C ALA A 179 -27.59 -2.51 0.98
#